data_AF-A0A444HCV4-F1
#
_entry.id   AF-A0A444HCV4-F1
#
_cell.length_a   1.000
_cell.length_b   1.000
_cell.length_c   1.000
_cell.angle_alpha   90.00
_cell.angle_beta   90.00
_cell.angle_gamma   90.00
#
_symmetry.space_group_name_H-M   'P 1'
#
loop_
_entity.id
_entity.type
_entity.pdbx_description
1 polymer ?
#
loop_
_entity_poly.entity_id
_entity_poly.type
_entity_poly.pdbx_seq_one_letter_code
_entity_poly.pdbx_strand_id
1 'polypeptide(L)'
;MSGQFINSEKLILFVFVFWFYFIGCFAQNARDIFIKDSIYPILNTEAIKNKAEYLKLKEGIVKLEKQYGYETNLKKRILEAAYVHNDITYFKAELTLLVKDHGFDVAYMSGDENYYSAIMKGALTKWFKEMYLKSHSEWLNNNFDKQIELRKLNAIHEKDQFVTSFAMNVLNVPGLDTAQKDAVKEHLAEYHYKTLLPVLDVVKTRNLLPNDKNFAVLQNNYDTALIHNLQFKGNMDRVWEILFPVYKNAYMAYDITNVMFQNYDFYHYQHYGTQVFDSYTIDQIPEQSRKGNKAIPVEDAVWLGKLKKEFKWTE
;
A
#
# COMPACT_ATOMS: atom_id res chain seq x y z
N MET A 1 -38.58 -4.96 -23.00
CA MET A 1 -37.65 -4.01 -22.35
C MET A 1 -37.63 -4.31 -20.87
N SER A 2 -36.73 -5.19 -20.46
CA SER A 2 -36.43 -5.47 -19.06
C SER A 2 -34.92 -5.50 -18.97
N GLY A 3 -34.36 -4.48 -18.31
CA GLY A 3 -32.93 -4.36 -18.10
C GLY A 3 -32.44 -5.55 -17.31
N GLN A 4 -31.59 -6.36 -17.92
CA GLN A 4 -30.80 -7.34 -17.20
C GLN A 4 -29.69 -6.59 -16.49
N PHE A 5 -29.80 -6.55 -15.16
CA PHE A 5 -28.72 -6.27 -14.24
C PHE A 5 -27.50 -7.14 -14.59
N ILE A 6 -26.51 -6.54 -15.25
CA ILE A 6 -25.24 -7.21 -15.53
C ILE A 6 -24.41 -7.16 -14.24
N ASN A 7 -24.34 -8.30 -13.55
CA ASN A 7 -23.29 -8.75 -12.63
C ASN A 7 -22.44 -7.66 -11.95
N SER A 8 -23.07 -6.95 -11.01
CA SER A 8 -22.38 -6.14 -9.99
C SER A 8 -21.48 -6.98 -9.06
N GLU A 9 -21.67 -8.31 -9.02
CA GLU A 9 -20.98 -9.22 -8.11
C GLU A 9 -19.45 -9.30 -8.32
N LYS A 10 -18.96 -9.10 -9.54
CA LYS A 10 -17.51 -9.12 -9.83
C LYS A 10 -16.80 -7.80 -9.52
N LEU A 11 -17.52 -6.68 -9.60
CA LEU A 11 -17.02 -5.36 -9.18
C LEU A 11 -17.04 -5.24 -7.65
N ILE A 12 -18.06 -5.83 -7.02
CA ILE A 12 -18.15 -6.02 -5.57
C ILE A 12 -16.96 -6.85 -5.06
N LEU A 13 -16.47 -7.85 -5.82
CA LEU A 13 -15.29 -8.63 -5.43
C LEU A 13 -14.00 -7.77 -5.30
N PHE A 14 -13.81 -6.77 -6.17
CA PHE A 14 -12.64 -5.89 -6.13
C PHE A 14 -12.69 -4.90 -4.96
N VAL A 15 -13.90 -4.43 -4.61
CA VAL A 15 -14.12 -3.50 -3.49
C VAL A 15 -14.16 -4.22 -2.13
N PHE A 16 -14.66 -5.46 -2.06
CA PHE A 16 -14.70 -6.23 -0.81
C PHE A 16 -13.33 -6.78 -0.39
N VAL A 17 -12.46 -7.16 -1.34
CA VAL A 17 -11.08 -7.56 -1.00
C VAL A 17 -10.32 -6.42 -0.32
N PHE A 18 -10.67 -5.16 -0.58
CA PHE A 18 -10.10 -3.98 0.09
C PHE A 18 -10.68 -3.70 1.50
N TRP A 19 -11.88 -4.20 1.81
CA TRP A 19 -12.55 -3.96 3.09
C TRP A 19 -12.17 -4.99 4.17
N PHE A 20 -11.73 -6.19 3.79
CA PHE A 20 -11.39 -7.28 4.72
C PHE A 20 -10.01 -7.18 5.39
N TYR A 21 -9.22 -6.14 5.11
CA TYR A 21 -7.87 -5.97 5.66
C TYR A 21 -7.77 -5.75 7.18
N PHE A 22 -8.89 -5.65 7.93
CA PHE A 22 -8.84 -5.14 9.31
C PHE A 22 -9.25 -6.08 10.45
N ILE A 23 -9.79 -7.29 10.21
CA ILE A 23 -10.37 -8.08 11.30
C ILE A 23 -9.60 -9.39 11.54
N GLY A 24 -8.60 -9.31 12.43
CA GLY A 24 -8.15 -10.46 13.23
C GLY A 24 -6.91 -11.26 12.80
N CYS A 25 -6.00 -10.72 11.99
CA CYS A 25 -4.79 -11.49 11.64
C CYS A 25 -3.92 -11.76 12.88
N PHE A 26 -3.47 -13.00 13.05
CA PHE A 26 -2.48 -13.42 14.05
C PHE A 26 -1.08 -13.12 13.51
N ALA A 27 -0.12 -12.91 14.41
CA ALA A 27 1.27 -12.54 14.11
C ALA A 27 1.50 -11.05 13.74
N GLN A 28 1.59 -10.20 14.77
CA GLN A 28 1.96 -8.80 14.66
C GLN A 28 2.86 -8.40 15.83
N ASN A 29 3.87 -7.56 15.57
CA ASN A 29 4.63 -6.94 16.65
C ASN A 29 3.78 -5.84 17.34
N ALA A 30 4.24 -5.32 18.49
CA ALA A 30 3.49 -4.33 19.26
C ALA A 30 3.17 -3.04 18.48
N ARG A 31 4.03 -2.63 17.53
CA ARG A 31 3.79 -1.48 16.65
C ARG A 31 2.58 -1.73 15.76
N ASP A 32 2.58 -2.85 15.06
CA ASP A 32 1.53 -3.19 14.10
C ASP A 32 0.18 -3.38 14.79
N ILE A 33 0.16 -4.02 15.96
CA ILE A 33 -1.04 -4.14 16.81
C ILE A 33 -1.58 -2.75 17.14
N PHE A 34 -0.72 -1.83 17.60
CA PHE A 34 -1.17 -0.48 17.94
C PHE A 34 -1.69 0.29 16.72
N ILE A 35 -1.02 0.18 15.56
CA ILE A 35 -1.50 0.79 14.32
C ILE A 35 -2.87 0.23 13.94
N LYS A 36 -3.04 -1.09 13.97
CA LYS A 36 -4.29 -1.76 13.62
C LYS A 36 -5.44 -1.43 14.57
N ASP A 37 -5.19 -1.41 15.86
CA ASP A 37 -6.24 -1.33 16.87
C ASP A 37 -6.54 0.11 17.31
N SER A 38 -5.58 1.03 17.18
CA SER A 38 -5.72 2.42 17.66
C SER A 38 -5.66 3.48 16.57
N ILE A 39 -4.93 3.25 15.47
CA ILE A 39 -4.74 4.25 14.41
C ILE A 39 -5.74 4.05 13.28
N TYR A 40 -5.74 2.89 12.63
CA TYR A 40 -6.58 2.62 11.46
C TYR A 40 -8.09 2.72 11.69
N PRO A 41 -8.66 2.33 12.86
CA PRO A 41 -10.09 2.47 13.10
C PRO A 41 -10.56 3.92 13.12
N ILE A 42 -9.68 4.87 13.43
CA ILE A 42 -9.96 6.30 13.32
C ILE A 42 -9.63 6.78 11.90
N LEU A 43 -8.40 6.51 11.43
CA LEU A 43 -7.86 7.05 10.19
C LEU A 43 -8.62 6.63 8.94
N ASN A 44 -9.21 5.42 8.93
CA ASN A 44 -9.87 4.84 7.76
C ASN A 44 -11.40 4.94 7.82
N THR A 45 -11.96 5.65 8.81
CA THR A 45 -13.42 5.72 9.01
C THR A 45 -13.88 7.16 9.14
N GLU A 46 -15.19 7.36 9.16
CA GLU A 46 -15.83 8.65 9.41
C GLU A 46 -15.46 9.26 10.78
N ALA A 47 -14.91 8.47 11.71
CA ALA A 47 -14.45 8.94 13.01
C ALA A 47 -13.41 10.08 12.90
N ILE A 48 -12.56 10.08 11.87
CA ILE A 48 -11.55 11.14 11.69
C ILE A 48 -12.15 12.54 11.51
N LYS A 49 -13.41 12.64 11.09
CA LYS A 49 -14.14 13.93 10.99
C LYS A 49 -14.54 14.49 12.35
N ASN A 50 -14.47 13.69 13.43
CA ASN A 50 -14.65 14.17 14.79
C ASN A 50 -13.32 14.73 15.34
N LYS A 51 -13.35 15.95 15.89
CA LYS A 51 -12.16 16.64 16.39
C LYS A 51 -11.47 15.89 17.54
N ALA A 52 -12.23 15.28 18.46
CA ALA A 52 -11.65 14.53 19.58
C ALA A 52 -10.93 13.26 19.10
N GLU A 53 -11.53 12.53 18.16
CA GLU A 53 -10.90 11.35 17.55
C GLU A 53 -9.67 11.72 16.72
N TYR A 54 -9.71 12.81 15.96
CA TYR A 54 -8.54 13.35 15.26
C TYR A 54 -7.38 13.66 16.23
N LEU A 55 -7.65 14.31 17.36
CA LEU A 55 -6.62 14.62 18.35
C LEU A 55 -6.03 13.35 18.97
N LYS A 56 -6.88 12.37 19.30
CA LYS A 56 -6.45 11.06 19.79
C LYS A 56 -5.57 10.32 18.78
N LEU A 57 -5.94 10.33 17.50
CA LEU A 57 -5.15 9.77 16.41
C LEU A 57 -3.78 10.46 16.30
N LYS A 58 -3.76 11.80 16.31
CA LYS A 58 -2.53 12.60 16.26
C LYS A 58 -1.58 12.25 17.42
N GLU A 59 -2.10 12.18 18.63
CA GLU A 59 -1.33 11.78 19.82
C GLU A 59 -0.81 10.35 19.71
N GLY A 60 -1.63 9.42 19.19
CA GLY A 60 -1.25 8.04 18.94
C GLY A 60 -0.09 7.92 17.96
N ILE A 61 -0.11 8.67 16.86
CA ILE A 61 0.99 8.73 15.89
C ILE A 61 2.26 9.26 16.56
N VAL A 62 2.19 10.38 17.28
CA VAL A 62 3.37 10.94 17.98
C VAL A 62 3.95 9.95 19.00
N LYS A 63 3.10 9.16 19.67
CA LYS A 63 3.56 8.11 20.59
C LYS A 63 4.30 6.98 19.85
N LEU A 64 3.80 6.55 18.70
CA LEU A 64 4.50 5.58 17.85
C LEU A 64 5.88 6.09 17.44
N GLU A 65 5.96 7.36 17.01
CA GLU A 65 7.20 7.94 16.50
C GLU A 65 8.31 8.00 17.52
N LYS A 66 7.96 8.25 18.79
CA LYS A 66 8.92 8.21 19.90
C LYS A 66 9.59 6.85 20.06
N GLN A 67 8.94 5.77 19.62
CA GLN A 67 9.43 4.40 19.80
C GLN A 67 9.98 3.79 18.51
N TYR A 68 9.42 4.12 17.34
CA TYR A 68 9.68 3.43 16.07
C TYR A 68 10.17 4.37 14.94
N GLY A 69 10.41 5.64 15.25
CA GLY A 69 10.83 6.66 14.28
C GLY A 69 9.66 7.23 13.47
N TYR A 70 9.96 8.21 12.61
CA TYR A 70 8.94 8.95 11.85
C TYR A 70 8.05 8.02 11.01
N GLU A 71 6.72 8.22 11.10
CA GLU A 71 5.73 7.36 10.44
C GLU A 71 5.20 8.01 9.16
N THR A 72 6.06 8.11 8.14
CA THR A 72 5.82 8.91 6.92
C THR A 72 4.45 8.65 6.28
N ASN A 73 4.03 7.39 6.16
CA ASN A 73 2.74 7.05 5.58
C ASN A 73 1.56 7.59 6.42
N LEU A 74 1.61 7.42 7.75
CA LEU A 74 0.56 7.92 8.65
C LEU A 74 0.54 9.46 8.64
N LYS A 75 1.71 10.09 8.56
CA LYS A 75 1.87 11.56 8.48
C LYS A 75 1.30 12.14 7.20
N LYS A 76 1.58 11.51 6.05
CA LYS A 76 0.97 11.88 4.77
C LYS A 76 -0.56 11.85 4.85
N ARG A 77 -1.12 10.78 5.42
CA ARG A 77 -2.57 10.56 5.51
C ARG A 77 -3.28 11.52 6.49
N ILE A 78 -2.63 11.90 7.60
CA ILE A 78 -3.24 12.81 8.58
C ILE A 78 -3.22 14.29 8.13
N LEU A 79 -2.47 14.66 7.09
CA LEU A 79 -2.43 16.05 6.59
C LEU A 79 -3.83 16.57 6.21
N GLU A 80 -4.63 15.76 5.52
CA GLU A 80 -5.99 16.13 5.13
C GLU A 80 -6.87 16.43 6.34
N ALA A 81 -6.77 15.60 7.38
CA ALA A 81 -7.52 15.78 8.62
C ALA A 81 -7.03 17.02 9.39
N ALA A 82 -5.71 17.24 9.45
CA ALA A 82 -5.14 18.43 10.09
C ALA A 82 -5.65 19.71 9.43
N TYR A 83 -5.73 19.72 8.09
CA TYR A 83 -6.28 20.85 7.35
C TYR A 83 -7.79 21.03 7.62
N VAL A 84 -8.60 19.97 7.55
CA VAL A 84 -10.05 20.00 7.82
C VAL A 84 -10.37 20.53 9.22
N HIS A 85 -9.58 20.14 10.23
CA HIS A 85 -9.75 20.58 11.62
C HIS A 85 -9.13 21.94 11.92
N ASN A 86 -8.60 22.64 10.91
CA ASN A 86 -7.91 23.92 11.02
C ASN A 86 -6.69 23.88 11.98
N ASP A 87 -6.04 22.73 12.11
CA ASP A 87 -4.76 22.59 12.82
C ASP A 87 -3.60 22.96 11.88
N ILE A 88 -3.61 24.22 11.45
CA ILE A 88 -2.69 24.74 10.43
C ILE A 88 -1.24 24.71 10.89
N THR A 89 -0.97 24.88 12.18
CA THR A 89 0.39 24.79 12.73
C THR A 89 0.96 23.39 12.54
N TYR A 90 0.20 22.36 12.90
CA TYR A 90 0.62 20.97 12.70
C TYR A 90 0.73 20.63 11.21
N PHE A 91 -0.28 21.00 10.41
CA PHE A 91 -0.26 20.79 8.95
C PHE A 91 1.01 21.36 8.30
N LYS A 92 1.36 22.62 8.63
CA LYS A 92 2.55 23.27 8.10
C LYS A 92 3.83 22.56 8.53
N ALA A 93 3.93 22.17 9.80
CA ALA A 93 5.11 21.49 10.32
C ALA A 93 5.33 20.15 9.62
N GLU A 94 4.31 19.31 9.54
CA GLU A 94 4.40 17.97 8.94
C GLU A 94 4.62 18.03 7.43
N LEU A 95 3.94 18.92 6.71
CA LEU A 95 4.18 19.07 5.27
C LEU A 95 5.61 19.57 4.99
N THR A 96 6.17 20.43 5.86
CA THR A 96 7.57 20.85 5.74
C THR A 96 8.53 19.68 5.91
N LEU A 97 8.32 18.83 6.92
CA LEU A 97 9.14 17.63 7.15
C LEU A 97 9.05 16.66 5.98
N LEU A 98 7.83 16.42 5.47
CA LEU A 98 7.63 15.54 4.32
C LEU A 98 8.37 16.03 3.07
N VAL A 99 8.37 17.33 2.80
CA VAL A 99 9.11 17.90 1.65
C VAL A 99 10.62 17.84 1.90
N LYS A 100 11.07 18.25 3.08
CA LYS A 100 12.50 18.41 3.40
C LYS A 100 13.24 17.09 3.57
N ASP A 101 12.66 16.16 4.30
CA ASP A 101 13.36 14.97 4.78
C ASP A 101 12.92 13.72 4.00
N HIS A 102 11.70 13.73 3.44
CA HIS A 102 11.13 12.57 2.75
C HIS A 102 10.85 12.80 1.26
N GLY A 103 11.06 14.00 0.70
CA GLY A 103 10.95 14.22 -0.74
C GLY A 103 9.53 14.25 -1.29
N PHE A 104 8.56 14.69 -0.50
CA PHE A 104 7.24 15.05 -1.02
C PHE A 104 7.40 16.08 -2.15
N ASP A 105 6.77 15.83 -3.29
CA ASP A 105 6.93 16.59 -4.52
C ASP A 105 5.57 17.00 -5.10
N VAL A 106 5.40 18.29 -5.37
CA VAL A 106 4.16 18.82 -5.96
C VAL A 106 3.85 18.23 -7.32
N ALA A 107 4.87 17.75 -8.06
CA ALA A 107 4.69 17.14 -9.37
C ALA A 107 3.90 15.81 -9.31
N TYR A 108 3.83 15.18 -8.14
CA TYR A 108 3.11 13.91 -7.95
C TYR A 108 1.83 14.06 -7.12
N MET A 109 1.40 15.28 -6.80
CA MET A 109 0.09 15.50 -6.16
C MET A 109 -1.03 15.16 -7.15
N SER A 110 -2.14 14.61 -6.65
CA SER A 110 -3.29 14.30 -7.51
C SER A 110 -4.08 15.57 -7.88
N GLY A 111 -4.03 16.59 -7.02
CA GLY A 111 -4.87 17.78 -7.12
C GLY A 111 -6.21 17.64 -6.41
N ASP A 112 -6.54 16.41 -5.97
CA ASP A 112 -7.76 16.09 -5.23
C ASP A 112 -7.60 16.25 -3.73
N GLU A 113 -6.37 16.48 -3.23
CA GLU A 113 -6.14 16.73 -1.82
C GLU A 113 -6.94 17.93 -1.36
N ASN A 114 -7.64 17.81 -0.22
CA ASN A 114 -8.56 18.86 0.23
C ASN A 114 -7.90 20.23 0.51
N TYR A 115 -6.57 20.23 0.69
CA TYR A 115 -5.74 21.41 0.91
C TYR A 115 -5.02 21.90 -0.37
N TYR A 116 -5.10 21.18 -1.49
CA TYR A 116 -4.39 21.51 -2.73
C TYR A 116 -4.63 22.95 -3.18
N SER A 117 -5.90 23.35 -3.27
CA SER A 117 -6.26 24.72 -3.67
C SER A 117 -5.71 25.77 -2.69
N ALA A 118 -5.66 25.45 -1.39
CA ALA A 118 -5.18 26.38 -0.37
C ALA A 118 -3.67 26.66 -0.50
N ILE A 119 -2.88 25.64 -0.83
CA ILE A 119 -1.41 25.74 -0.97
C ILE A 119 -0.98 26.18 -2.37
N MET A 120 -1.79 25.97 -3.41
CA MET A 120 -1.44 26.35 -4.78
C MET A 120 -1.93 27.74 -5.18
N LYS A 121 -3.14 28.12 -4.72
CA LYS A 121 -3.82 29.36 -5.15
C LYS A 121 -4.46 30.16 -4.01
N GLY A 122 -4.67 29.56 -2.83
CA GLY A 122 -5.37 30.16 -1.70
C GLY A 122 -4.47 30.73 -0.61
N ALA A 123 -5.01 30.76 0.62
CA ALA A 123 -4.43 31.44 1.77
C ALA A 123 -3.06 30.93 2.23
N LEU A 124 -2.71 29.67 1.91
CA LEU A 124 -1.43 29.07 2.28
C LEU A 124 -0.36 29.21 1.19
N THR A 125 -0.71 29.73 0.01
CA THR A 125 0.16 29.73 -1.18
C THR A 125 1.50 30.41 -0.97
N LYS A 126 1.52 31.59 -0.35
CA LYS A 126 2.78 32.32 -0.13
C LYS A 126 3.73 31.51 0.75
N TRP A 127 3.24 31.03 1.89
CA TRP A 127 4.00 30.19 2.80
C TRP A 127 4.47 28.90 2.11
N PHE A 128 3.57 28.22 1.40
CA PHE A 128 3.88 26.94 0.79
C PHE A 128 4.98 27.08 -0.26
N LYS A 129 4.90 28.06 -1.16
CA LYS A 129 5.93 28.29 -2.19
C LYS A 129 7.30 28.59 -1.58
N GLU A 130 7.36 29.45 -0.57
CA GLU A 130 8.61 29.78 0.14
C GLU A 130 9.20 28.55 0.83
N MET A 131 8.37 27.80 1.56
CA MET A 131 8.77 26.57 2.25
C MET A 131 9.21 25.48 1.26
N TYR A 132 8.44 25.26 0.20
CA TYR A 132 8.65 24.20 -0.78
C TYR A 132 9.95 24.42 -1.55
N LEU A 133 10.17 25.63 -2.08
CA LEU A 133 11.39 25.95 -2.84
C LEU A 133 12.65 25.72 -1.99
N LYS A 134 12.62 26.14 -0.72
CA LYS A 134 13.74 25.90 0.19
C LYS A 134 13.92 24.42 0.51
N SER A 135 12.87 23.78 1.04
CA SER A 135 12.92 22.43 1.59
C SER A 135 13.15 21.38 0.51
N HIS A 136 12.49 21.51 -0.65
CA HIS A 136 12.66 20.58 -1.75
C HIS A 136 14.05 20.73 -2.39
N SER A 137 14.62 21.94 -2.46
CA SER A 137 16.01 22.12 -2.89
C SER A 137 17.01 21.47 -1.92
N GLU A 138 16.80 21.61 -0.60
CA GLU A 138 17.59 20.91 0.42
C GLU A 138 17.54 19.39 0.22
N TRP A 139 16.35 18.85 -0.03
CA TRP A 139 16.16 17.42 -0.26
C TRP A 139 16.82 16.94 -1.57
N LEU A 140 16.63 17.67 -2.68
CA LEU A 140 17.20 17.36 -3.99
C LEU A 140 18.72 17.33 -3.98
N ASN A 141 19.38 18.25 -3.27
CA ASN A 141 20.83 18.28 -3.16
C ASN A 141 21.42 16.96 -2.63
N ASN A 142 20.65 16.23 -1.81
CA ASN A 142 21.07 14.96 -1.22
C ASN A 142 20.51 13.73 -1.96
N ASN A 143 19.56 13.91 -2.89
CA ASN A 143 18.77 12.82 -3.48
C ASN A 143 18.55 12.98 -5.00
N PHE A 144 19.40 13.76 -5.68
CA PHE A 144 19.28 14.00 -7.12
C PHE A 144 19.40 12.70 -7.94
N ASP A 145 20.20 11.74 -7.47
CA ASP A 145 20.37 10.43 -8.09
C ASP A 145 19.08 9.59 -8.09
N LYS A 146 18.13 9.84 -7.18
CA LYS A 146 16.86 9.12 -7.08
C LYS A 146 15.79 9.59 -8.05
N GLN A 147 15.94 10.74 -8.71
CA GLN A 147 14.84 11.39 -9.44
C GLN A 147 14.27 10.56 -10.58
N ILE A 148 15.14 9.86 -11.32
CA ILE A 148 14.71 8.98 -12.43
C ILE A 148 13.89 7.80 -11.90
N GLU A 149 14.33 7.19 -10.79
CA GLU A 149 13.65 6.08 -10.16
C GLU A 149 12.32 6.53 -9.56
N LEU A 150 12.27 7.68 -8.88
CA LEU A 150 11.04 8.24 -8.31
C LEU A 150 9.99 8.52 -9.35
N ARG A 151 10.38 9.09 -10.49
CA ARG A 151 9.47 9.31 -11.62
C ARG A 151 8.91 7.98 -12.12
N LYS A 152 9.75 6.95 -12.23
CA LYS A 152 9.31 5.62 -12.69
C LYS A 152 8.35 4.98 -11.68
N LEU A 153 8.67 5.04 -10.39
CA LEU A 153 7.87 4.47 -9.30
C LEU A 153 6.49 5.13 -9.20
N ASN A 154 6.42 6.47 -9.22
CA ASN A 154 5.15 7.21 -9.18
C ASN A 154 4.29 7.03 -10.45
N ALA A 155 4.87 6.55 -11.56
CA ALA A 155 4.12 6.24 -12.78
C ALA A 155 3.58 4.80 -12.83
N ILE A 156 3.92 3.95 -11.84
CA ILE A 156 3.50 2.55 -11.84
C ILE A 156 1.98 2.43 -11.69
N HIS A 157 1.41 3.15 -10.72
CA HIS A 157 -0.02 3.09 -10.42
C HIS A 157 -0.88 3.35 -11.65
N GLU A 158 -0.65 4.48 -12.33
CA GLU A 158 -1.43 4.87 -13.51
C GLU A 158 -1.33 3.83 -14.64
N LYS A 159 -0.11 3.36 -14.95
CA LYS A 159 0.11 2.35 -16.00
C LYS A 159 -0.58 1.04 -15.70
N ASP A 160 -0.47 0.60 -14.45
CA ASP A 160 -1.08 -0.63 -13.95
C ASP A 160 -2.62 -0.53 -14.03
N GLN A 161 -3.21 0.52 -13.47
CA GLN A 161 -4.67 0.70 -13.48
C GLN A 161 -5.24 0.85 -14.90
N PHE A 162 -4.54 1.58 -15.77
CA PHE A 162 -4.97 1.76 -17.16
C PHE A 162 -5.08 0.41 -17.89
N VAL A 163 -4.04 -0.43 -17.81
CA VAL A 163 -4.04 -1.73 -18.49
C VAL A 163 -4.98 -2.72 -17.83
N THR A 164 -5.11 -2.73 -16.50
CA THR A 164 -6.13 -3.55 -15.83
C THR A 164 -7.53 -3.19 -16.31
N SER A 165 -7.86 -1.89 -16.34
CA SER A 165 -9.17 -1.42 -16.80
C SER A 165 -9.44 -1.86 -18.24
N PHE A 166 -8.47 -1.69 -19.13
CA PHE A 166 -8.58 -2.12 -20.52
C PHE A 166 -8.78 -3.65 -20.64
N ALA A 167 -7.97 -4.45 -19.95
CA ALA A 167 -8.07 -5.90 -19.99
C ALA A 167 -9.41 -6.40 -19.43
N MET A 168 -9.92 -5.79 -18.38
CA MET A 168 -11.25 -6.10 -17.84
C MET A 168 -12.36 -5.78 -18.83
N ASN A 169 -12.26 -4.69 -19.58
CA ASN A 169 -13.22 -4.37 -20.65
C ASN A 169 -13.19 -5.43 -21.76
N VAL A 170 -12.00 -5.89 -22.15
CA VAL A 170 -11.85 -6.97 -23.13
C VAL A 170 -12.46 -8.28 -22.61
N LEU A 171 -12.15 -8.69 -21.38
CA LEU A 171 -12.67 -9.92 -20.78
C LEU A 171 -14.21 -9.95 -20.64
N ASN A 172 -14.84 -8.78 -20.63
CA ASN A 172 -16.29 -8.62 -20.57
C ASN A 172 -16.97 -8.57 -21.94
N VAL A 173 -16.23 -8.64 -23.05
CA VAL A 173 -16.81 -8.69 -24.40
C VAL A 173 -17.62 -9.98 -24.58
N PRO A 174 -18.92 -9.88 -24.94
CA PRO A 174 -19.74 -11.06 -25.21
C PRO A 174 -19.17 -11.91 -26.34
N GLY A 175 -19.24 -13.23 -26.20
CA GLY A 175 -18.82 -14.17 -27.25
C GLY A 175 -17.35 -14.58 -27.21
N LEU A 176 -16.53 -14.05 -26.29
CA LEU A 176 -15.18 -14.56 -26.09
C LEU A 176 -15.18 -15.98 -25.53
N ASP A 177 -14.48 -16.87 -26.23
CA ASP A 177 -14.26 -18.25 -25.79
C ASP A 177 -13.21 -18.32 -24.66
N THR A 178 -13.01 -19.52 -24.12
CA THR A 178 -12.08 -19.76 -23.02
C THR A 178 -10.63 -19.51 -23.43
N ALA A 179 -10.21 -19.95 -24.62
CA ALA A 179 -8.84 -19.79 -25.09
C ALA A 179 -8.47 -18.31 -25.27
N GLN A 180 -9.39 -17.51 -25.81
CA GLN A 180 -9.23 -16.07 -25.94
C GLN A 180 -9.12 -15.38 -24.58
N LYS A 181 -9.97 -15.76 -23.61
CA LYS A 181 -9.92 -15.22 -22.25
C LYS A 181 -8.60 -15.53 -21.56
N ASP A 182 -8.09 -16.75 -21.74
CA ASP A 182 -6.84 -17.17 -21.13
C ASP A 182 -5.64 -16.47 -21.78
N ALA A 183 -5.64 -16.26 -23.10
CA ALA A 183 -4.63 -15.45 -23.77
C ALA A 183 -4.61 -13.99 -23.26
N VAL A 184 -5.78 -13.38 -23.03
CA VAL A 184 -5.86 -12.03 -22.45
C VAL A 184 -5.24 -12.00 -21.05
N LYS A 185 -5.53 -13.00 -20.20
CA LYS A 185 -4.96 -13.09 -18.85
C LYS A 185 -3.45 -13.29 -18.88
N GLU A 186 -2.92 -14.09 -19.81
CA GLU A 186 -1.49 -14.31 -19.97
C GLU A 186 -0.76 -13.02 -20.34
N HIS A 187 -1.27 -12.27 -21.32
CA HIS A 187 -0.71 -10.97 -21.67
C HIS A 187 -0.82 -9.95 -20.55
N LEU A 188 -1.92 -9.97 -19.80
CA LEU A 188 -2.10 -9.11 -18.63
C LEU A 188 -1.06 -9.45 -17.54
N ALA A 189 -0.82 -10.74 -17.27
CA ALA A 189 0.20 -11.18 -16.32
C ALA A 189 1.60 -10.68 -16.73
N GLU A 190 1.96 -10.83 -18.00
CA GLU A 190 3.25 -10.35 -18.51
C GLU A 190 3.39 -8.82 -18.36
N TYR A 191 2.32 -8.07 -18.64
CA TYR A 191 2.30 -6.62 -18.49
C TYR A 191 2.45 -6.18 -17.04
N HIS A 192 1.74 -6.82 -16.10
CA HIS A 192 1.88 -6.53 -14.67
C HIS A 192 3.30 -6.77 -14.18
N TYR A 193 3.94 -7.85 -14.63
CA TYR A 193 5.33 -8.11 -14.28
C TYR A 193 6.27 -7.02 -14.83
N LYS A 194 6.10 -6.65 -16.11
CA LYS A 194 6.88 -5.56 -16.75
C LYS A 194 6.71 -4.23 -16.03
N THR A 195 5.50 -3.94 -15.57
CA THR A 195 5.16 -2.70 -14.86
C THR A 195 5.82 -2.63 -13.48
N LEU A 196 6.12 -3.78 -12.86
CA LEU A 196 6.82 -3.85 -11.58
C LEU A 196 8.35 -3.78 -11.70
N LEU A 197 8.91 -3.90 -12.91
CA LEU A 197 10.37 -3.87 -13.12
C LEU A 197 11.07 -2.66 -12.47
N PRO A 198 10.53 -1.43 -12.46
CA PRO A 198 11.19 -0.32 -11.78
C PRO A 198 11.37 -0.54 -10.26
N VAL A 199 10.43 -1.24 -9.61
CA VAL A 199 10.57 -1.62 -8.18
C VAL A 199 11.70 -2.63 -8.03
N LEU A 200 11.69 -3.68 -8.87
CA LEU A 200 12.69 -4.73 -8.84
C LEU A 200 14.10 -4.21 -9.15
N ASP A 201 14.20 -3.24 -10.06
CA ASP A 201 15.45 -2.57 -10.40
C ASP A 201 16.00 -1.79 -9.20
N VAL A 202 15.18 -0.98 -8.53
CA VAL A 202 15.60 -0.26 -7.32
C VAL A 202 16.03 -1.23 -6.21
N VAL A 203 15.29 -2.31 -6.01
CA VAL A 203 15.64 -3.37 -5.04
C VAL A 203 17.03 -3.95 -5.37
N LYS A 204 17.32 -4.24 -6.64
CA LYS A 204 18.61 -4.79 -7.05
C LYS A 204 19.75 -3.78 -6.97
N THR A 205 19.53 -2.53 -7.37
CA THR A 205 20.58 -1.51 -7.44
C THR A 205 20.90 -0.91 -6.08
N ARG A 206 19.90 -0.77 -5.20
CA ARG A 206 20.03 -0.10 -3.90
C ARG A 206 19.92 -1.03 -2.70
N ASN A 207 19.56 -2.30 -2.91
CA ASN A 207 19.38 -3.29 -1.84
C ASN A 207 18.41 -2.82 -0.74
N LEU A 208 17.33 -2.14 -1.15
CA LEU A 208 16.28 -1.64 -0.26
C LEU A 208 14.91 -1.75 -0.92
N LEU A 209 13.86 -1.80 -0.10
CA LEU A 209 12.48 -1.66 -0.57
C LEU A 209 12.16 -0.17 -0.79
N PRO A 210 11.80 0.28 -2.00
CA PRO A 210 11.45 1.68 -2.22
C PRO A 210 10.10 2.01 -1.57
N ASN A 211 10.10 2.67 -0.40
CA ASN A 211 8.88 3.08 0.28
C ASN A 211 9.02 4.52 0.84
N ASP A 212 7.92 5.02 1.42
CA ASP A 212 7.81 6.38 1.97
C ASP A 212 8.88 6.69 3.05
N LYS A 213 9.43 5.68 3.73
CA LYS A 213 10.38 5.85 4.84
C LYS A 213 11.85 5.70 4.43
N ASN A 214 12.16 4.74 3.56
CA ASN A 214 13.54 4.37 3.20
C ASN A 214 14.02 4.90 1.85
N PHE A 215 13.13 5.45 1.04
CA PHE A 215 13.51 5.92 -0.30
C PHE A 215 13.15 7.39 -0.51
N ALA A 216 11.86 7.66 -0.64
CA ALA A 216 11.21 8.97 -0.62
C ALA A 216 9.69 8.74 -0.57
N VAL A 217 8.90 9.79 -0.31
CA VAL A 217 7.44 9.74 -0.41
C VAL A 217 7.05 9.32 -1.83
N LEU A 218 6.31 8.22 -1.93
CA LEU A 218 5.65 7.77 -3.13
C LEU A 218 4.19 8.21 -3.03
N GLN A 219 3.87 9.35 -3.63
CA GLN A 219 2.52 9.92 -3.62
C GLN A 219 1.56 9.04 -4.44
N ASN A 220 2.05 8.48 -5.55
CA ASN A 220 1.35 7.49 -6.35
C ASN A 220 2.00 6.11 -6.12
N ASN A 221 1.71 5.50 -4.97
CA ASN A 221 2.32 4.23 -4.57
C ASN A 221 2.01 3.08 -5.53
N TYR A 222 2.81 2.02 -5.47
CA TYR A 222 2.72 0.88 -6.38
C TYR A 222 2.09 -0.37 -5.73
N ASP A 223 1.44 -0.21 -4.57
CA ASP A 223 0.87 -1.32 -3.79
C ASP A 223 -0.16 -2.13 -4.59
N THR A 224 -1.00 -1.47 -5.39
CA THR A 224 -1.96 -2.15 -6.26
C THR A 224 -1.28 -2.98 -7.36
N ALA A 225 -0.19 -2.49 -7.93
CA ALA A 225 0.57 -3.22 -8.95
C ALA A 225 1.23 -4.48 -8.37
N LEU A 226 1.65 -4.44 -7.10
CA LEU A 226 2.12 -5.62 -6.38
C LEU A 226 0.99 -6.64 -6.21
N ILE A 227 -0.19 -6.19 -5.75
CA ILE A 227 -1.37 -7.04 -5.59
C ILE A 227 -1.75 -7.71 -6.93
N HIS A 228 -1.78 -6.96 -8.03
CA HIS A 228 -2.05 -7.53 -9.35
C HIS A 228 -1.03 -8.59 -9.76
N ASN A 229 0.26 -8.43 -9.43
CA ASN A 229 1.25 -9.47 -9.69
C ASN A 229 0.97 -10.75 -8.87
N LEU A 230 0.56 -10.63 -7.61
CA LEU A 230 0.22 -11.79 -6.77
C LEU A 230 -1.03 -12.55 -7.27
N GLN A 231 -1.91 -11.90 -8.04
CA GLN A 231 -3.08 -12.55 -8.66
C GLN A 231 -2.69 -13.60 -9.72
N PHE A 232 -1.48 -13.55 -10.27
CA PHE A 232 -1.00 -14.51 -11.26
C PHE A 232 0.06 -15.42 -10.65
N LYS A 233 -0.25 -16.72 -10.57
CA LYS A 233 0.62 -17.75 -9.98
C LYS A 233 2.09 -17.64 -10.44
N GLY A 234 2.32 -17.52 -11.76
CA GLY A 234 3.67 -17.44 -12.31
C GLY A 234 4.44 -16.16 -11.95
N ASN A 235 3.74 -15.05 -11.70
CA ASN A 235 4.37 -13.81 -11.25
C ASN A 235 4.64 -13.84 -9.76
N MET A 236 3.72 -14.40 -8.97
CA MET A 236 3.81 -14.45 -7.52
C MET A 236 5.16 -14.99 -7.03
N ASP A 237 5.54 -16.20 -7.47
CA ASP A 237 6.79 -16.84 -7.02
C ASP A 237 8.02 -16.01 -7.42
N ARG A 238 8.05 -15.58 -8.69
CA ARG A 238 9.17 -14.81 -9.27
C ARG A 238 9.36 -13.45 -8.62
N VAL A 239 8.27 -12.75 -8.32
CA VAL A 239 8.29 -11.45 -7.65
C VAL A 239 8.69 -11.63 -6.18
N TRP A 240 8.13 -12.65 -5.52
CA TRP A 240 8.39 -12.89 -4.11
C TRP A 240 9.83 -13.28 -3.82
N GLU A 241 10.45 -14.11 -4.68
CA GLU A 241 11.86 -14.49 -4.55
C GLU A 241 12.78 -13.25 -4.47
N ILE A 242 12.48 -12.21 -5.26
CA ILE A 242 13.26 -10.96 -5.28
C ILE A 242 12.90 -10.05 -4.10
N LEU A 243 11.61 -9.93 -3.78
CA LEU A 243 11.14 -8.94 -2.81
C LEU A 243 11.18 -9.41 -1.36
N PHE A 244 11.09 -10.72 -1.08
CA PHE A 244 11.03 -11.23 0.28
C PHE A 244 12.23 -10.80 1.14
N PRO A 245 13.50 -10.86 0.68
CA PRO A 245 14.64 -10.41 1.48
C PRO A 245 14.53 -8.93 1.90
N VAL A 246 14.10 -8.05 0.98
CA VAL A 246 13.96 -6.62 1.29
C VAL A 246 12.68 -6.31 2.08
N TYR A 247 11.59 -7.07 1.91
CA TYR A 247 10.41 -6.96 2.77
C TYR A 247 10.73 -7.34 4.20
N LYS A 248 11.45 -8.44 4.40
CA LYS A 248 11.93 -8.85 5.72
C LYS A 248 12.76 -7.75 6.37
N ASN A 249 13.75 -7.20 5.66
CA ASN A 249 14.59 -6.13 6.20
C ASN A 249 13.78 -4.87 6.55
N ALA A 250 12.90 -4.44 5.64
CA ALA A 250 12.03 -3.28 5.86
C ALA A 250 11.05 -3.49 7.02
N TYR A 251 10.53 -4.71 7.19
CA TYR A 251 9.66 -5.05 8.31
C TYR A 251 10.40 -4.96 9.64
N MET A 252 11.60 -5.54 9.71
CA MET A 252 12.45 -5.53 10.90
C MET A 252 12.91 -4.12 11.30
N ALA A 253 13.02 -3.22 10.32
CA ALA A 253 13.35 -1.81 10.53
C ALA A 253 12.12 -0.91 10.80
N TYR A 254 10.91 -1.49 10.88
CA TYR A 254 9.65 -0.76 11.08
C TYR A 254 9.29 0.21 9.94
N ASP A 255 9.66 -0.14 8.71
CA ASP A 255 9.38 0.69 7.52
C ASP A 255 8.10 0.30 6.82
N ILE A 256 7.64 -0.92 7.04
CA ILE A 256 6.35 -1.45 6.59
C ILE A 256 5.63 -2.13 7.75
N THR A 257 4.34 -2.39 7.57
CA THR A 257 3.55 -3.27 8.45
C THR A 257 3.49 -4.67 7.83
N ASN A 258 2.85 -5.62 8.52
CA ASN A 258 2.72 -6.99 8.03
C ASN A 258 1.73 -7.17 6.85
N VAL A 259 1.15 -6.10 6.31
CA VAL A 259 0.17 -6.14 5.21
C VAL A 259 0.71 -6.87 3.97
N MET A 260 2.01 -6.77 3.68
CA MET A 260 2.60 -7.47 2.53
C MET A 260 2.63 -9.00 2.70
N PHE A 261 2.84 -9.49 3.93
CA PHE A 261 2.80 -10.92 4.24
C PHE A 261 1.37 -11.46 4.21
N GLN A 262 0.41 -10.66 4.66
CA GLN A 262 -1.02 -10.95 4.51
C GLN A 262 -1.40 -11.08 3.03
N ASN A 263 -1.09 -10.08 2.21
CA ASN A 263 -1.37 -10.13 0.78
C ASN A 263 -0.79 -11.39 0.13
N TYR A 264 0.45 -11.73 0.49
CA TYR A 264 1.08 -12.96 0.01
C TYR A 264 0.31 -14.21 0.44
N ASP A 265 -0.03 -14.37 1.73
CA ASP A 265 -0.77 -15.53 2.23
C ASP A 265 -2.15 -15.68 1.58
N PHE A 266 -2.86 -14.58 1.36
CA PHE A 266 -4.15 -14.59 0.69
C PHE A 266 -4.02 -15.21 -0.71
N TYR A 267 -3.09 -14.72 -1.52
CA TYR A 267 -2.89 -15.24 -2.88
C TYR A 267 -2.23 -16.62 -2.89
N HIS A 268 -1.38 -16.92 -1.90
CA HIS A 268 -0.83 -18.26 -1.71
C HIS A 268 -1.94 -19.28 -1.51
N TYR A 269 -2.93 -18.95 -0.69
CA TYR A 269 -4.10 -19.78 -0.49
C TYR A 269 -4.92 -19.91 -1.79
N GLN A 270 -5.13 -18.82 -2.52
CA GLN A 270 -5.85 -18.85 -3.80
C GLN A 270 -5.17 -19.74 -4.85
N HIS A 271 -3.84 -19.78 -4.91
CA HIS A 271 -3.10 -20.58 -5.90
C HIS A 271 -2.79 -22.01 -5.44
N TYR A 272 -2.35 -22.17 -4.20
CA TYR A 272 -1.77 -23.41 -3.67
C TYR A 272 -2.63 -24.07 -2.58
N GLY A 273 -3.56 -23.32 -1.96
CA GLY A 273 -4.43 -23.85 -0.91
C GLY A 273 -3.78 -23.90 0.48
N THR A 274 -2.58 -23.35 0.62
CA THR A 274 -1.78 -23.21 1.85
C THR A 274 -1.44 -21.74 2.11
N GLN A 275 -0.92 -21.43 3.29
CA GLN A 275 -0.33 -20.12 3.62
C GLN A 275 1.11 -20.29 4.15
N VAL A 276 1.90 -19.22 4.12
CA VAL A 276 3.32 -19.23 4.50
C VAL A 276 3.55 -18.50 5.83
N PHE A 277 2.86 -17.39 6.06
CA PHE A 277 3.05 -16.53 7.23
C PHE A 277 2.02 -16.73 8.34
N ASP A 278 1.03 -17.62 8.11
CA ASP A 278 -0.04 -17.89 9.07
C ASP A 278 -0.85 -16.63 9.41
N SER A 279 -1.06 -15.79 8.40
CA SER A 279 -1.67 -14.47 8.55
C SER A 279 -3.20 -14.53 8.64
N TYR A 280 -3.82 -15.62 8.16
CA TYR A 280 -5.27 -15.76 8.10
C TYR A 280 -5.79 -17.05 8.73
N THR A 281 -6.95 -16.92 9.38
CA THR A 281 -7.86 -18.04 9.64
C THR A 281 -8.78 -18.22 8.44
N ILE A 282 -9.35 -19.41 8.30
CA ILE A 282 -10.30 -19.67 7.20
C ILE A 282 -11.51 -18.72 7.23
N ASP A 283 -11.93 -18.31 8.42
CA ASP A 283 -13.11 -17.45 8.60
C ASP A 283 -12.89 -16.02 8.09
N GLN A 284 -11.63 -15.60 7.97
CA GLN A 284 -11.24 -14.32 7.39
C GLN A 284 -11.18 -14.33 5.87
N ILE A 285 -11.15 -15.52 5.27
CA ILE A 285 -11.24 -15.65 3.82
C ILE A 285 -12.72 -15.56 3.42
N PRO A 286 -13.07 -14.75 2.41
CA PRO A 286 -14.44 -14.69 1.90
C PRO A 286 -14.95 -16.07 1.48
N GLU A 287 -16.19 -16.40 1.81
CA GLU A 287 -16.77 -17.73 1.59
C GLU A 287 -16.65 -18.20 0.14
N GLN A 288 -16.91 -17.30 -0.81
CA GLN A 288 -16.77 -17.55 -2.24
C GLN A 288 -15.34 -17.85 -2.72
N SER A 289 -14.34 -17.55 -1.89
CA SER A 289 -12.91 -17.78 -2.16
C SER A 289 -12.35 -18.96 -1.36
N ARG A 290 -13.18 -19.66 -0.55
CA ARG A 290 -12.76 -20.83 0.23
C ARG A 290 -12.73 -22.08 -0.64
N LYS A 291 -11.69 -22.91 -0.50
CA LYS A 291 -11.51 -24.19 -1.19
C LYS A 291 -12.14 -25.38 -0.45
N GLY A 292 -13.15 -25.15 0.39
CA GLY A 292 -13.80 -26.19 1.20
C GLY A 292 -13.02 -26.66 2.43
N ASN A 293 -11.90 -26.02 2.76
CA ASN A 293 -11.08 -26.37 3.90
C ASN A 293 -11.70 -25.86 5.22
N LYS A 294 -11.50 -26.60 6.32
CA LYS A 294 -11.86 -26.16 7.69
C LYS A 294 -10.81 -25.26 8.34
N ALA A 295 -9.60 -25.25 7.80
CA ALA A 295 -8.46 -24.44 8.24
C ALA A 295 -7.52 -24.25 7.04
N ILE A 296 -6.69 -23.20 7.08
CA ILE A 296 -5.69 -22.96 6.03
C ILE A 296 -4.37 -23.62 6.48
N PRO A 297 -3.88 -24.67 5.80
CA PRO A 297 -2.64 -25.32 6.17
C PRO A 297 -1.44 -24.38 5.98
N VAL A 298 -0.49 -24.42 6.93
CA VAL A 298 0.80 -23.74 6.81
C VAL A 298 1.76 -24.63 6.00
N GLU A 299 2.42 -24.06 5.00
CA GLU A 299 3.31 -24.79 4.10
C GLU A 299 4.54 -25.37 4.81
N ASP A 300 5.25 -24.55 5.59
CA ASP A 300 6.39 -24.96 6.41
C ASP A 300 6.33 -24.36 7.82
N ALA A 301 5.80 -25.13 8.76
CA ALA A 301 5.66 -24.71 10.16
C ALA A 301 7.02 -24.53 10.86
N VAL A 302 8.07 -25.25 10.47
CA VAL A 302 9.40 -25.16 11.09
C VAL A 302 10.08 -23.87 10.67
N TRP A 303 10.03 -23.55 9.37
CA TRP A 303 10.53 -22.29 8.85
C TRP A 303 9.76 -21.10 9.44
N LEU A 304 8.42 -21.18 9.47
CA LEU A 304 7.58 -20.13 10.06
C LEU A 304 7.91 -19.90 11.54
N GLY A 305 8.12 -20.96 12.32
CA GLY A 305 8.51 -20.84 13.72
C GLY A 305 9.84 -20.11 13.94
N LYS A 306 10.80 -20.24 13.01
CA LYS A 306 12.05 -19.45 13.04
C LYS A 306 11.79 -17.99 12.68
N LEU A 307 11.00 -17.75 11.64
CA LEU A 307 10.65 -16.41 11.19
C LEU A 307 9.88 -15.63 12.27
N LYS A 308 8.85 -16.23 12.89
CA LYS A 308 8.07 -15.62 13.97
C LYS A 308 8.96 -15.13 15.12
N LYS A 309 9.95 -15.94 15.52
CA LYS A 309 10.94 -15.58 16.55
C LYS A 309 11.82 -14.41 16.12
N GLU A 310 12.30 -14.43 14.88
CA GLU A 310 13.09 -13.34 14.32
C GLU A 310 12.28 -12.03 14.28
N PHE A 311 11.02 -12.09 13.82
CA PHE A 311 10.14 -10.95 13.66
C PHE A 311 9.51 -10.47 14.97
N LYS A 312 9.71 -11.21 16.06
CA LYS A 312 9.06 -11.00 17.36
C LYS A 312 7.54 -10.94 17.22
N TRP A 313 6.99 -11.80 16.35
CA TRP A 313 5.56 -11.98 16.23
C TRP A 313 5.06 -12.74 17.46
N THR A 314 4.00 -12.22 18.07
CA THR A 314 3.32 -12.91 19.17
C THR A 314 2.68 -14.18 18.61
N GLU A 315 2.94 -15.30 19.27
CA GLU A 315 2.41 -16.62 18.92
C GLU A 315 0.88 -16.67 18.98
#